data_AF-A0A3D1ZAF6-F1
#
_entry.id   AF-A0A3D1ZAF6-F1
#
_cell.length_a   1.000
_cell.length_b   1.000
_cell.length_c   1.000
_cell.angle_alpha   90.00
_cell.angle_beta   90.00
_cell.angle_gamma   90.00
#
_symmetry.space_group_name_H-M   'P 1'
#
loop_
_entity.id
_entity.type
_entity.pdbx_description
1 polymer ?
#
loop_
_entity_poly.entity_id
_entity_poly.type
_entity_poly.pdbx_seq_one_letter_code
_entity_poly.pdbx_strand_id
1 'polypeptide(L)' 'MTTSDWTSERIREEFLSFFESKGHLRVASSSLIPVGDPTLLLTTAGMVQFKSYFAGETAPP' A
#
# COMPACT_ATOMS: atom_id res chain seq x y z
N MET A 1 21.78 28.22 -5.14
CA MET A 1 20.53 27.67 -4.59
C MET A 1 20.47 26.21 -4.99
N THR A 2 20.68 25.27 -4.07
CA THR A 2 20.50 23.84 -4.33
C THR A 2 19.03 23.50 -4.14
N THR A 3 18.30 23.31 -5.23
CA THR A 3 16.95 22.73 -5.18
C THR A 3 17.08 21.29 -4.73
N SER A 4 16.33 20.89 -3.71
CA SER A 4 16.28 19.50 -3.25
C SER A 4 15.69 18.62 -4.35
N ASP A 5 16.45 17.63 -4.83
CA ASP A 5 15.99 16.62 -5.81
C ASP A 5 15.00 15.60 -5.21
N TRP A 6 14.50 15.87 -4.00
CA TRP A 6 13.53 15.03 -3.29
C TRP A 6 12.10 15.46 -3.60
N THR A 7 11.49 14.81 -4.59
CA THR A 7 10.05 14.91 -4.84
C THR A 7 9.28 13.82 -4.09
N SER A 8 7.96 13.98 -3.94
CA SER A 8 7.11 12.97 -3.29
C SER A 8 7.15 11.63 -4.02
N GLU A 9 7.26 11.67 -5.36
CA GLU A 9 7.35 10.51 -6.23
C GLU A 9 8.66 9.75 -5.99
N ARG A 10 9.77 10.48 -5.86
CA ARG A 10 11.08 9.89 -5.57
C ARG A 10 11.09 9.23 -4.19
N ILE A 11 10.60 9.91 -3.15
CA ILE A 11 10.54 9.35 -1.80
C ILE A 11 9.70 8.07 -1.77
N ARG A 12 8.56 8.07 -2.46
CA ARG A 12 7.71 6.87 -2.61
C ARG A 12 8.46 5.74 -3.30
N GLU A 13 9.17 6.03 -4.39
CA GLU A 13 9.90 5.00 -5.13
C GLU A 13 11.03 4.39 -4.31
N GLU A 14 11.81 5.21 -3.59
CA GLU A 14 12.89 4.72 -2.71
C GLU A 14 12.36 3.79 -1.61
N PHE A 15 11.21 4.13 -1.00
CA PHE A 15 10.57 3.26 -0.01
C PHE A 15 10.13 1.92 -0.59
N LEU A 16 9.47 1.95 -1.76
CA LEU A 16 8.94 0.74 -2.41
C LEU A 16 10.09 -0.16 -2.89
N SER A 17 11.08 0.43 -3.56
CA SER A 17 12.28 -0.28 -4.04
C SER A 17 13.10 -0.89 -2.90
N PHE A 18 13.20 -0.23 -1.75
CA PHE A 18 13.89 -0.78 -0.58
C PHE A 18 13.26 -2.10 -0.12
N PHE A 19 11.94 -2.15 0.10
CA PHE A 19 11.28 -3.37 0.56
C PHE A 19 11.21 -4.45 -0.53
N GLU A 20 11.05 -4.06 -1.79
CA GLU A 20 11.13 -4.98 -2.93
C GLU A 20 12.50 -5.66 -2.99
N SER A 21 13.60 -4.92 -2.76
CA SER A 21 14.96 -5.49 -2.67
C SER A 21 15.15 -6.48 -1.53
N LYS A 22 14.25 -6.46 -0.53
CA LYS A 22 14.21 -7.42 0.60
C LYS A 22 13.23 -8.58 0.37
N GLY A 23 12.66 -8.70 -0.84
CA GLY A 23 11.75 -9.78 -1.20
C GLY A 23 10.28 -9.52 -0.86
N HIS A 24 9.90 -8.28 -0.50
CA HIS A 24 8.48 -7.94 -0.34
C HIS A 24 7.83 -7.73 -1.69
N LEU A 25 6.63 -8.29 -1.88
CA LEU A 25 5.84 -8.05 -3.09
C LEU A 25 5.32 -6.61 -3.13
N ARG A 26 5.60 -5.88 -4.20
CA ARG A 26 5.04 -4.56 -4.47
C ARG A 26 3.59 -4.70 -4.94
N VAL A 27 2.65 -4.17 -4.16
CA VAL A 27 1.21 -4.20 -4.46
C VAL A 27 0.70 -2.78 -4.74
N ALA A 28 -0.10 -2.61 -5.79
CA ALA A 28 -0.73 -1.34 -6.11
C ALA A 28 -1.72 -0.92 -5.01
N SER A 29 -1.89 0.39 -4.81
CA SER A 29 -2.87 0.89 -3.84
C SER A 29 -4.28 0.48 -4.24
N SER A 30 -5.07 0.01 -3.27
CA SER A 30 -6.51 -0.15 -3.43
C SER A 30 -7.22 1.19 -3.63
N SER A 31 -8.47 1.11 -4.10
CA SER A 31 -9.39 2.25 -4.18
C SER A 31 -9.54 2.96 -2.83
N LEU A 32 -9.73 4.29 -2.88
CA LEU A 32 -10.14 5.09 -1.71
C LEU A 32 -11.52 4.66 -1.20
N ILE A 33 -12.41 4.24 -2.11
CA ILE A 33 -13.70 3.65 -1.77
C ILE A 33 -13.49 2.15 -1.53
N PRO A 34 -13.71 1.64 -0.31
CA PRO A 34 -13.47 0.24 0.02
C PRO A 34 -14.48 -0.67 -0.70
N VAL A 35 -14.03 -1.87 -1.05
CA VAL A 35 -14.87 -2.91 -1.66
C VAL A 35 -14.94 -4.08 -0.69
N GLY A 36 -16.15 -4.56 -0.40
CA GLY A 36 -16.37 -5.77 0.40
C GLY A 36 -16.53 -5.55 1.92
N ASP A 37 -16.39 -4.32 2.43
CA ASP A 37 -16.62 -4.00 3.84
C ASP A 37 -17.67 -2.87 3.97
N PRO A 38 -18.95 -3.19 4.24
CA PRO A 38 -20.03 -2.19 4.33
C PRO A 38 -19.93 -1.31 5.58
N THR A 39 -19.02 -1.62 6.51
CA THR A 39 -18.82 -0.84 7.74
C THR A 39 -17.83 0.32 7.56
N LEU A 40 -17.08 0.33 6.46
CA LEU A 40 -16.12 1.38 6.15
C LEU A 40 -16.68 2.39 5.14
N LEU A 41 -16.51 3.68 5.46
CA LEU A 41 -16.83 4.76 4.52
C LEU A 41 -15.70 4.98 3.50
N LEU A 42 -14.44 4.92 3.94
CA LEU A 42 -13.24 5.15 3.11
C LEU A 42 -12.11 4.22 3.54
N THR A 43 -11.14 3.98 2.65
CA THR A 43 -9.88 3.30 2.97
C THR A 43 -9.01 4.20 3.83
N THR A 44 -8.95 3.91 5.14
CA THR A 44 -8.25 4.74 6.14
C THR A 44 -6.79 4.36 6.36
N ALA A 45 -6.39 3.15 5.96
CA ALA A 45 -5.05 2.63 6.18
C ALA A 45 -4.64 1.61 5.10
N GLY A 46 -3.34 1.46 4.87
CA GLY A 46 -2.79 0.53 3.88
C GLY A 46 -3.08 -0.95 4.16
N MET A 47 -3.39 -1.31 5.41
CA MET A 47 -3.74 -2.69 5.79
C MET A 47 -5.16 -3.10 5.38
N VAL A 48 -6.04 -2.15 5.06
CA VAL A 48 -7.47 -2.42 4.85
C VAL A 48 -7.68 -3.38 3.68
N GLN A 49 -6.92 -3.22 2.60
CA GLN A 49 -6.97 -4.12 1.43
C GLN A 49 -6.47 -5.55 1.71
N PHE A 50 -5.88 -5.80 2.89
CA PHE A 50 -5.33 -7.10 3.28
C PHE A 50 -6.11 -7.75 4.44
N LYS A 51 -7.22 -7.16 4.89
CA LYS A 51 -8.04 -7.68 6.01
C LYS A 51 -8.41 -9.15 5.83
N SER A 52 -8.85 -9.55 4.63
CA SER A 52 -9.28 -10.93 4.33
C SER A 52 -8.14 -11.94 4.43
N TYR A 53 -6.89 -11.52 4.13
CA TYR A 53 -5.70 -12.36 4.33
C TYR A 53 -5.41 -12.57 5.82
N PHE A 54 -5.50 -11.51 6.61
CA PHE A 54 -5.29 -11.59 8.06
C PHE A 54 -6.40 -12.37 8.78
N ALA A 55 -7.62 -12.35 8.25
CA ALA A 55 -8.74 -13.13 8.75
C ALA A 55 -8.72 -14.61 8.29
N GLY A 56 -7.83 -14.98 7.37
CA GLY A 56 -7.74 -16.34 6.81
C GLY A 56 -8.83 -16.69 5.80
N GLU A 57 -9.59 -15.70 5.33
CA GLU A 57 -10.68 -15.89 4.35
C GLU A 57 -10.15 -16.10 2.92
N THR A 58 -8.95 -15.58 2.65
CA THR A 58 -8.27 -15.66 1.35
C THR A 58 -6.77 -15.87 1.56
N ALA A 59 -6.11 -16.54 0.61
CA ALA A 59 -4.66 -16.71 0.65
C ALA A 59 -3.96 -15.44 0.13
N PRO A 60 -2.90 -14.94 0.81
CA PRO A 60 -2.06 -13.88 0.26
C PRO A 60 -1.38 -14.35 -1.04
N PRO A 61 -1.11 -13.42 -1.99
CA PRO A 61 -0.33 -13.70 -3.19
C PRO A 61 1.15 -14.00 -2.90
#